data_AF-K2FBW4-F1
#
_entry.id   AF-K2FBW4-F1
#
_cell.length_a   1.000
_cell.length_b   1.000
_cell.length_c   1.000
_cell.angle_alpha   90.00
_cell.angle_beta   90.00
_cell.angle_gamma   90.00
#
_symmetry.space_group_name_H-M   'P 1'
#
loop_
_entity.id
_entity.type
_entity.pdbx_description
1 polymer ?
#
loop_
_entity_poly.entity_id
_entity_poly.type
_entity_poly.pdbx_seq_one_letter_code
_entity_poly.pdbx_strand_id
1 'polypeptide(L)'
;MLIATGSEVHLALEVAEELGPSARVVSMPSWELFEKQSTAYKQALLQGKIKISIEAGVDQGWHKYIGVGGIAISLTWFGESASASDLAKRFGFTKESIVHKIRTTSCE
;
A
#
# COMPACT_ATOMS: atom_id res chain seq x y z
N MET A 1 0.68 1.37 -8.73
CA MET A 1 1.11 0.06 -8.20
C MET A 1 0.88 0.06 -6.71
N LEU A 2 0.26 -1.00 -6.20
CA LEU A 2 -0.04 -1.21 -4.79
C LEU A 2 0.89 -2.30 -4.26
N ILE A 3 1.56 -2.05 -3.14
CA ILE A 3 2.42 -3.01 -2.45
C ILE A 3 1.78 -3.23 -1.08
N ALA A 4 1.47 -4.47 -0.74
CA ALA A 4 0.78 -4.78 0.52
C ALA A 4 1.37 -6.01 1.21
N THR A 5 1.10 -6.12 2.50
CA THR A 5 1.56 -7.20 3.39
C THR A 5 0.38 -7.73 4.20
N GLY A 6 0.50 -8.95 4.70
CA GLY A 6 -0.42 -9.52 5.69
C GLY A 6 -1.90 -9.40 5.31
N SER A 7 -2.71 -8.90 6.25
CA SER A 7 -4.15 -8.69 6.11
C SER A 7 -4.52 -7.65 5.05
N GLU A 8 -3.65 -6.69 4.78
CA GLU A 8 -3.93 -5.56 3.88
C GLU A 8 -3.86 -5.95 2.39
N VAL A 9 -3.36 -7.14 2.06
CA VAL A 9 -3.34 -7.65 0.67
C VAL A 9 -4.76 -7.76 0.12
N HIS A 10 -5.73 -8.18 0.94
CA HIS A 10 -7.12 -8.26 0.52
C HIS A 10 -7.67 -6.88 0.14
N LEU A 11 -7.44 -5.88 0.99
CA LEU A 11 -7.82 -4.49 0.73
C LEU A 11 -7.13 -3.93 -0.52
N ALA A 12 -5.85 -4.26 -0.74
CA ALA A 12 -5.13 -3.85 -1.95
C ALA A 12 -5.76 -4.43 -3.24
N LEU A 13 -6.27 -5.66 -3.20
CA LEU A 13 -6.98 -6.26 -4.33
C LEU A 13 -8.29 -5.53 -4.62
N GLU A 14 -9.08 -5.21 -3.60
CA GLU A 14 -10.34 -4.45 -3.75
C GLU A 14 -10.09 -3.04 -4.31
N VAL A 15 -9.03 -2.37 -3.84
CA VAL A 15 -8.62 -1.05 -4.37
C VAL A 15 -8.16 -1.18 -5.83
N ALA A 16 -7.41 -2.22 -6.17
CA ALA A 16 -6.95 -2.43 -7.55
C ALA A 16 -8.13 -2.66 -8.50
N GLU A 17 -9.14 -3.43 -8.09
CA GLU A 17 -10.36 -3.67 -8.86
C GLU A 17 -11.08 -2.35 -9.18
N GLU A 18 -11.22 -1.46 -8.19
CA GLU A 18 -11.85 -0.15 -8.36
C GLU A 18 -11.00 0.86 -9.18
N LEU A 19 -9.68 0.73 -9.15
CA LEU A 19 -8.78 1.54 -9.98
C LEU A 19 -8.70 1.06 -11.44
N GLY A 20 -9.06 -0.20 -11.69
CA GLY A 20 -9.11 -0.81 -13.01
C GLY A 20 -7.79 -1.41 -13.49
N PRO A 21 -7.68 -1.77 -14.79
CA PRO A 21 -6.67 -2.70 -15.31
C PRO A 21 -5.22 -2.18 -15.28
N SER A 22 -5.00 -0.89 -15.01
CA SER A 22 -3.66 -0.31 -14.85
C SER A 22 -3.11 -0.52 -13.42
N ALA A 23 -3.96 -0.88 -12.46
CA ALA A 23 -3.55 -1.18 -11.10
C ALA A 23 -2.94 -2.58 -11.02
N ARG A 24 -1.78 -2.66 -10.37
CA ARG A 24 -1.07 -3.91 -10.09
C ARG A 24 -0.87 -4.02 -8.59
N VAL A 25 -1.13 -5.20 -8.03
CA VAL A 25 -0.90 -5.52 -6.63
C VAL A 25 0.34 -6.40 -6.52
N VAL A 26 1.23 -6.05 -5.61
CA VAL A 26 2.39 -6.85 -5.21
C VAL A 26 2.21 -7.21 -3.75
N SER A 27 2.08 -8.51 -3.46
CA SER A 27 2.15 -9.01 -2.08
C SER A 27 3.61 -9.21 -1.70
N MET A 28 4.07 -8.55 -0.63
CA MET A 28 5.46 -8.59 -0.17
C MET A 28 5.54 -9.18 1.26
N PRO A 29 5.30 -10.49 1.45
CA PRO A 29 5.16 -11.10 2.78
C PRO A 29 6.43 -11.06 3.64
N SER A 30 7.60 -10.91 3.02
CA SER A 30 8.88 -10.79 3.73
C SER A 30 9.81 -9.84 3.00
N TRP A 31 10.13 -8.72 3.65
CA TRP A 31 11.08 -7.73 3.13
C TRP A 31 12.48 -8.32 3.05
N GLU A 32 12.88 -9.10 4.06
CA GLU A 32 14.22 -9.71 4.12
C GLU A 32 14.45 -10.64 2.93
N LEU A 33 13.49 -11.52 2.63
CA LEU A 33 13.58 -12.41 1.48
C LEU A 33 13.50 -11.66 0.15
N PHE A 34 12.69 -10.61 0.08
CA PHE A 34 12.62 -9.75 -1.10
C PHE A 34 13.96 -9.04 -1.36
N GLU A 35 14.64 -8.56 -0.32
CA GLU A 35 15.92 -7.87 -0.48
C GLU A 35 17.05 -8.75 -0.98
N LYS A 36 17.01 -10.04 -0.63
CA LYS A 36 17.94 -11.07 -1.12
C LYS A 36 17.76 -11.37 -2.62
N GLN A 37 16.69 -10.92 -3.25
CA GLN A 37 16.46 -11.12 -4.68
C GLN A 37 17.36 -10.21 -5.54
N SER A 38 17.57 -10.61 -6.79
CA SER A 38 18.37 -9.85 -7.75
C SER A 38 17.78 -8.46 -8.03
N THR A 39 18.64 -7.49 -8.33
CA THR A 39 18.21 -6.13 -8.69
C THR A 39 17.25 -6.14 -9.88
N ALA A 40 17.52 -6.98 -10.88
CA ALA A 40 16.65 -7.15 -12.05
C ALA A 40 15.25 -7.62 -11.66
N TYR A 41 15.13 -8.59 -10.74
CA TYR A 41 13.83 -9.06 -10.23
C TYR A 41 13.10 -7.96 -9.47
N LYS A 42 13.79 -7.25 -8.56
CA LYS A 42 13.17 -6.15 -7.78
C LYS A 42 12.67 -5.03 -8.70
N GLN A 43 13.43 -4.66 -9.72
CA GLN A 43 13.04 -3.66 -10.72
C GLN A 43 11.89 -4.13 -11.61
N ALA A 44 11.87 -5.41 -11.99
CA ALA A 44 10.78 -5.99 -12.78
C ALA A 44 9.47 -6.07 -11.98
N LEU A 45 9.55 -6.32 -10.67
CA LEU A 45 8.38 -6.40 -9.80
C LEU A 45 7.84 -5.02 -9.43
N LEU A 46 8.71 -4.10 -9.02
CA LEU A 46 8.34 -2.76 -8.53
C LEU A 46 8.32 -1.70 -9.64
N GLN A 47 7.57 -1.99 -10.70
CA GLN A 47 7.37 -1.09 -11.85
C GLN A 47 6.22 -0.09 -11.62
N GLY A 48 6.21 1.01 -12.35
CA GLY A 48 5.09 1.95 -12.36
C GLY A 48 5.40 3.31 -11.74
N LYS A 49 4.70 4.31 -12.25
CA LYS A 49 4.94 5.74 -11.98
C LYS A 49 4.57 6.12 -10.54
N ILE A 50 3.42 5.64 -10.07
CA ILE A 50 2.93 5.87 -8.70
C ILE A 50 2.95 4.55 -7.97
N LYS A 51 3.68 4.51 -6.84
CA LYS A 51 3.81 3.35 -5.97
C LYS A 51 3.19 3.67 -4.62
N ILE A 52 2.37 2.76 -4.13
CA ILE A 52 1.60 2.94 -2.90
C ILE A 52 1.87 1.73 -2.00
N SER A 53 2.23 1.95 -0.74
CA SER A 53 2.28 0.89 0.26
C SER A 53 0.99 0.84 1.08
N ILE A 54 0.53 -0.35 1.44
CA ILE A 54 -0.65 -0.56 2.28
C ILE A 54 -0.30 -1.58 3.36
N GLU A 55 -0.16 -1.11 4.59
CA GLU A 55 0.14 -1.93 5.77
C GLU A 55 -0.44 -1.26 7.03
N ALA A 56 -1.09 -2.02 7.90
CA ALA A 56 -1.55 -1.55 9.20
C ALA A 56 -0.40 -1.45 10.21
N GLY A 57 0.61 -0.67 9.85
CA GLY A 57 1.85 -0.44 10.60
C GLY A 57 2.41 0.95 10.27
N VAL A 58 3.57 1.29 10.85
CA VAL A 58 4.23 2.57 10.56
C VAL A 58 4.75 2.62 9.12
N ASP A 59 4.86 3.81 8.55
CA ASP A 59 5.41 4.00 7.20
C ASP A 59 6.95 3.85 7.13
N GLN A 60 7.61 3.76 8.27
CA GLN A 60 9.07 3.67 8.34
C GLN A 60 9.57 2.46 7.54
N GLY A 61 10.44 2.73 6.57
CA GLY A 61 11.00 1.73 5.67
C GLY A 61 10.25 1.61 4.34
N TRP A 62 8.94 1.87 4.29
CA TRP A 62 8.14 1.75 3.05
C TRP A 62 8.60 2.73 1.98
N HIS A 63 9.06 3.91 2.40
CA HIS A 63 9.67 4.95 1.56
C HIS A 63 10.81 4.45 0.67
N LYS A 64 11.52 3.38 1.07
CA LYS A 64 12.54 2.72 0.25
C LYS A 64 11.97 2.13 -1.04
N TYR A 65 10.75 1.62 -1.01
CA TYR A 65 10.11 0.95 -2.16
C TYR A 65 9.22 1.90 -2.97
N ILE A 66 8.52 2.81 -2.29
CA ILE A 66 7.56 3.71 -2.92
C ILE A 66 8.22 4.99 -3.48
N GLY A 67 9.36 5.41 -2.93
CA GLY A 67 10.11 6.59 -3.38
C GLY A 67 9.48 7.94 -3.00
N VAL A 68 10.09 9.04 -3.45
CA VAL A 68 9.77 10.43 -3.04
C VAL A 68 8.35 10.88 -3.41
N GLY A 69 7.76 10.32 -4.47
CA GLY A 69 6.36 10.57 -4.87
C GLY A 69 5.40 9.44 -4.49
N GLY A 70 5.84 8.52 -3.63
CA GLY A 70 5.05 7.39 -3.19
C GLY A 70 4.01 7.77 -2.13
N ILE A 71 2.96 6.96 -2.02
CA ILE A 71 1.92 7.15 -1.01
C ILE A 71 1.98 5.99 -0.01
N ALA A 72 2.13 6.29 1.28
CA ALA A 72 1.99 5.29 2.33
C ALA A 72 0.56 5.32 2.91
N ILE A 73 -0.11 4.17 2.89
CA ILE A 73 -1.29 3.89 3.71
C ILE A 73 -0.80 3.12 4.93
N SER A 74 -0.71 3.83 6.05
CA SER A 74 -0.01 3.43 7.26
C SER A 74 -0.67 4.05 8.49
N LEU A 75 -0.32 3.54 9.67
CA LEU A 75 -0.71 4.10 10.96
C LEU A 75 0.39 5.01 11.49
N THR A 76 0.04 6.27 11.79
CA THR A 76 0.98 7.27 12.35
C THR A 76 0.78 7.52 13.85
N TRP A 77 -0.23 6.90 14.46
CA TRP A 77 -0.56 7.02 15.88
C TRP A 77 -0.95 5.66 16.45
N PHE A 78 -1.06 5.57 17.77
CA PHE A 78 -1.55 4.38 18.44
C PHE A 78 -3.00 4.05 18.07
N GLY A 79 -3.36 2.78 18.25
CA GLY A 79 -4.73 2.30 18.06
C GLY A 79 -5.71 2.83 19.11
N GLU A 80 -6.97 2.43 18.97
CA GLU A 80 -8.05 2.76 19.90
C GLU A 80 -8.88 1.52 20.21
N SER A 81 -9.62 1.56 21.32
CA SER A 81 -10.52 0.46 21.71
C SER A 81 -11.85 0.58 20.96
N ALA A 82 -11.94 -0.07 19.80
CA ALA A 82 -13.18 -0.19 19.03
C ALA A 82 -13.19 -1.47 18.18
N SER A 83 -14.26 -1.71 17.45
CA SER A 83 -14.33 -2.81 16.49
C SER A 83 -13.33 -2.60 15.34
N ALA A 84 -12.84 -3.70 14.75
CA ALA A 84 -11.91 -3.62 13.61
C ALA A 84 -12.48 -2.78 12.44
N SER A 85 -13.79 -2.87 12.19
CA SER A 85 -14.46 -2.08 11.16
C SER A 85 -14.48 -0.58 11.45
N ASP A 86 -14.65 -0.19 12.70
CA ASP A 86 -14.65 1.23 13.09
C ASP A 86 -13.23 1.80 13.02
N LEU A 87 -12.24 1.03 13.47
CA LEU A 87 -10.82 1.40 13.37
C LEU A 87 -10.39 1.53 11.91
N ALA A 88 -10.78 0.59 11.04
CA ALA A 88 -10.46 0.65 9.61
C ALA A 88 -10.98 1.94 8.96
N LYS A 89 -12.24 2.33 9.26
CA LYS A 89 -12.82 3.60 8.78
C LYS A 89 -12.08 4.81 9.35
N ARG A 90 -11.81 4.83 10.65
CA ARG A 90 -11.12 5.93 11.33
C ARG A 90 -9.72 6.17 10.79
N PHE A 91 -8.98 5.09 10.57
CA PHE A 91 -7.58 5.14 10.10
C PHE A 91 -7.44 5.16 8.58
N GLY A 92 -8.55 5.15 7.82
CA GLY A 92 -8.54 5.23 6.36
C GLY A 92 -8.11 3.94 5.66
N PHE A 93 -8.21 2.79 6.32
CA PHE A 93 -8.02 1.45 5.76
C PHE A 93 -9.34 0.94 5.16
N THR A 94 -9.93 1.75 4.28
CA THR A 94 -11.10 1.37 3.48
C THR A 94 -10.79 1.58 2.02
N LYS A 95 -11.47 0.79 1.17
CA LYS A 95 -11.32 0.89 -0.28
C LYS A 95 -11.60 2.32 -0.75
N GLU A 96 -12.68 2.92 -0.27
CA GLU A 96 -13.12 4.25 -0.67
C GLU A 96 -12.09 5.33 -0.28
N SER A 97 -11.57 5.28 0.96
CA SER A 97 -10.57 6.24 1.44
C SER A 97 -9.27 6.14 0.65
N ILE A 98 -8.79 4.93 0.38
CA ILE A 98 -7.55 4.70 -0.37
C ILE A 98 -7.71 5.12 -1.83
N VAL A 99 -8.79 4.73 -2.49
CA VAL A 99 -9.07 5.11 -3.89
C VAL A 99 -9.17 6.63 -4.03
N HIS A 100 -9.88 7.29 -3.12
CA HIS A 100 -9.98 8.75 -3.10
C HIS A 100 -8.59 9.39 -2.97
N LYS A 101 -7.77 8.94 -2.01
CA LYS A 101 -6.40 9.44 -1.81
C LYS A 101 -5.55 9.28 -3.07
N ILE A 102 -5.60 8.10 -3.71
CA ILE A 102 -4.85 7.82 -4.95
C ILE A 102 -5.29 8.74 -6.08
N ARG A 103 -6.60 8.92 -6.29
CA ARG A 103 -7.13 9.76 -7.37
C ARG A 103 -6.78 11.24 -7.15
N THR A 104 -6.86 11.75 -5.91
CA THR A 104 -6.51 13.14 -5.60
C THR A 104 -5.03 13.42 -5.81
N THR A 105 -4.13 12.53 -5.36
CA THR A 105 -2.68 12.72 -5.52
C THR A 105 -2.20 12.51 -6.96
N SER A 106 -2.98 11.86 -7.82
CA SER A 106 -2.62 11.64 -9.24
C SER A 106 -2.96 12.82 -10.16
N CYS A 107 -3.68 13.83 -9.66
CA CYS A 107 -4.13 15.00 -10.42
C CYS A 107 -3.22 16.25 -10.29
N GLU A 108 -2.15 16.18 -9.49
CA GLU A 108 -1.07 17.18 -9.44
C GLU A 108 0.16 16.71 -10.24
#